data_AF-A0A933S6B6-F1
#
_entry.id   AF-A0A933S6B6-F1
#
_cell.length_a   1.000
_cell.length_b   1.000
_cell.length_c   1.000
_cell.angle_alpha   90.00
_cell.angle_beta   90.00
_cell.angle_gamma   90.00
#
_symmetry.space_group_name_H-M   'P 1'
#
loop_
_entity.id
_entity.type
_entity.pdbx_description
1 polymer ?
#
loop_
_entity_poly.entity_id
_entity_poly.type
_entity_poly.pdbx_seq_one_letter_code
_entity_poly.pdbx_strand_id
1 'polypeptide(L)'
;MDDVEAGKAAFLKLLAEVAPGARAVIPSAATQDNFLIAVSTAGGRAFLTVPEDDLIDMVDDDAIADAVRARIEEALAKIGG
;
A
#
# COMPACT_ATOMS: atom_id res chain seq x y z
N MET A 1 -16.12 -11.67 -4.84
CA MET A 1 -14.69 -11.43 -4.55
C MET A 1 -14.69 -10.63 -3.26
N ASP A 2 -13.74 -10.84 -2.36
CA ASP A 2 -13.61 -9.96 -1.20
C ASP A 2 -12.92 -8.68 -1.70
N ASP A 3 -13.64 -7.56 -1.71
CA ASP A 3 -13.17 -6.30 -2.32
C ASP A 3 -11.89 -5.80 -1.65
N VAL A 4 -11.75 -6.05 -0.35
CA VAL A 4 -10.54 -5.75 0.42
C VAL A 4 -9.37 -6.62 -0.04
N GLU A 5 -9.59 -7.92 -0.33
CA GLU A 5 -8.53 -8.79 -0.84
C GLU A 5 -8.09 -8.39 -2.26
N ALA A 6 -9.02 -7.93 -3.09
CA ALA A 6 -8.70 -7.35 -4.40
C ALA A 6 -7.83 -6.09 -4.26
N GLY A 7 -8.22 -5.19 -3.34
CA GLY A 7 -7.46 -4.00 -2.98
C GLY A 7 -6.05 -4.30 -2.48
N LYS A 8 -5.91 -5.28 -1.56
CA LYS A 8 -4.60 -5.75 -1.07
C LYS A 8 -3.72 -6.27 -2.21
N ALA A 9 -4.29 -7.03 -3.15
CA ALA A 9 -3.55 -7.53 -4.31
C ALA A 9 -3.11 -6.39 -5.24
N ALA A 10 -3.97 -5.41 -5.48
CA ALA A 10 -3.66 -4.22 -6.27
C ALA A 10 -2.54 -3.39 -5.61
N PHE A 11 -2.61 -3.18 -4.29
CA PHE A 11 -1.56 -2.52 -3.52
C PHE A 11 -0.20 -3.21 -3.65
N LEU A 12 -0.16 -4.54 -3.53
CA LEU A 12 1.09 -5.31 -3.66
C LEU A 12 1.66 -5.23 -5.08
N LYS A 13 0.80 -5.24 -6.10
CA LYS A 13 1.22 -5.03 -7.50
C LYS A 13 1.83 -3.63 -7.67
N LEU A 14 1.16 -2.61 -7.16
CA LEU A 14 1.62 -1.23 -7.22
C LEU A 14 2.98 -1.05 -6.52
N LEU A 15 3.14 -1.64 -5.34
CA LEU A 15 4.42 -1.63 -4.61
C LEU A 15 5.54 -2.29 -5.42
N ALA A 16 5.27 -3.41 -6.08
CA ALA A 16 6.25 -4.10 -6.91
C ALA A 16 6.65 -3.31 -8.17
N GLU A 17 5.73 -2.51 -8.73
CA GLU A 17 6.03 -1.59 -9.83
C GLU A 17 6.92 -0.43 -9.38
N VAL A 18 6.63 0.16 -8.21
CA VAL A 18 7.40 1.30 -7.66
C VAL A 18 8.78 0.89 -7.18
N ALA A 19 8.87 -0.22 -6.45
CA ALA A 19 10.13 -0.70 -5.86
C ALA A 19 10.24 -2.23 -5.99
N PRO A 20 10.82 -2.71 -7.11
CA PRO A 20 11.10 -4.13 -7.30
C PRO A 20 12.01 -4.67 -6.17
N GLY A 21 11.43 -5.48 -5.29
CA GLY A 21 12.13 -6.04 -4.11
C GLY A 21 11.66 -5.49 -2.77
N ALA A 22 10.80 -4.48 -2.75
CA ALA A 22 10.07 -4.10 -1.55
C ALA A 22 9.09 -5.20 -1.14
N ARG A 23 8.85 -5.33 0.16
CA ARG A 23 7.86 -6.23 0.75
C ARG A 23 6.86 -5.43 1.55
N ALA A 24 5.62 -5.87 1.58
CA ALA A 24 4.62 -5.32 2.48
C ALA A 24 3.99 -6.40 3.37
N VAL A 25 3.63 -5.99 4.58
CA VAL A 25 2.78 -6.75 5.49
C VAL A 25 1.52 -5.95 5.72
N ILE A 26 0.41 -6.46 5.22
CA ILE A 26 -0.92 -5.85 5.35
C ILE A 26 -1.68 -6.64 6.45
N PRO A 27 -2.25 -5.97 7.46
CA PRO A 27 -3.10 -6.62 8.45
C PRO A 27 -4.29 -7.36 7.80
N SER A 28 -4.80 -8.38 8.47
CA SER A 28 -5.97 -9.13 7.97
C SER A 28 -7.25 -8.29 7.95
N ALA A 29 -7.39 -7.33 8.87
CA ALA A 29 -8.52 -6.43 8.98
C ALA A 29 -8.04 -4.99 9.32
N ALA A 30 -8.81 -4.00 8.88
CA ALA A 30 -8.58 -2.61 9.24
C ALA A 30 -8.91 -2.36 10.72
N THR A 31 -8.35 -1.28 11.27
CA THR A 31 -8.72 -0.75 12.58
C THR A 31 -9.19 0.68 12.38
N GLN A 32 -10.43 0.99 12.79
CA GLN A 32 -11.05 2.30 12.55
C GLN A 32 -10.97 2.67 11.05
N ASP A 33 -11.37 1.74 10.18
CA ASP A 33 -11.41 1.92 8.73
C ASP A 33 -10.05 2.24 8.08
N ASN A 34 -8.95 1.90 8.77
CA ASN A 34 -7.59 2.12 8.30
C ASN A 34 -6.72 0.86 8.40
N PHE A 35 -5.95 0.60 7.35
CA PHE A 35 -4.86 -0.38 7.34
C PHE A 35 -3.54 0.31 7.67
N LEU A 36 -2.89 -0.12 8.76
CA LEU A 36 -1.49 0.21 9.04
C LEU A 36 -0.58 -0.81 8.34
N ILE A 37 -0.17 -0.50 7.12
CA ILE A 37 0.65 -1.36 6.28
C ILE A 37 2.11 -1.11 6.56
N ALA A 38 2.88 -2.17 6.78
CA ALA A 38 4.32 -2.07 6.90
C ALA A 38 4.99 -2.36 5.56
N VAL A 39 5.79 -1.43 5.06
CA VAL A 39 6.59 -1.58 3.83
C VAL A 39 8.06 -1.67 4.20
N SER A 40 8.79 -2.62 3.64
CA SER A 40 10.21 -2.82 3.89
C SER A 40 11.01 -3.02 2.62
N THR A 41 12.23 -2.50 2.64
CA THR A 41 13.27 -2.72 1.63
C THR A 41 14.53 -3.24 2.32
N ALA A 42 15.63 -3.44 1.58
CA ALA A 42 16.92 -3.74 2.19
C ALA A 42 17.43 -2.60 3.11
N GLY A 43 17.00 -1.35 2.86
CA GLY A 43 17.46 -0.16 3.59
C GLY A 43 16.71 0.12 4.89
N GLY A 44 15.51 -0.45 5.08
CA GLY A 44 14.73 -0.23 6.30
C GLY A 44 13.27 -0.64 6.18
N ARG A 45 12.46 -0.17 7.14
CA ARG A 45 11.02 -0.42 7.22
C ARG A 45 10.28 0.86 7.56
N ALA A 46 9.26 1.16 6.78
CA ALA A 46 8.32 2.26 6.96
C ALA A 46 6.94 1.69 7.25
N PHE A 47 6.07 2.53 7.80
CA PHE A 47 4.66 2.25 7.98
C PHE A 47 3.86 3.29 7.21
N LEU A 48 2.85 2.85 6.48
CA LEU A 48 1.86 3.72 5.87
C LEU A 48 0.48 3.39 6.41
N THR A 49 -0.36 4.41 6.53
CA THR A 49 -1.77 4.26 6.81
C THR A 49 -2.53 4.44 5.51
N VAL A 50 -3.35 3.45 5.15
CA VAL A 50 -4.24 3.49 3.98
C VAL A 50 -5.67 3.30 4.47
N PRO A 51 -6.61 4.21 4.17
CA PRO A 51 -8.02 3.97 4.40
C PRO A 51 -8.49 2.67 3.73
N GLU A 52 -9.43 1.95 4.35
CA GLU A 52 -10.01 0.75 3.75
C GLU A 52 -10.69 1.07 2.41
N ASP A 53 -11.45 2.17 2.35
CA ASP A 53 -12.10 2.64 1.12
C ASP A 53 -11.07 2.94 0.01
N ASP A 54 -10.01 3.70 0.29
CA ASP A 54 -8.93 3.97 -0.68
C ASP A 54 -8.30 2.67 -1.21
N LEU A 55 -8.18 1.64 -0.36
CA LEU A 55 -7.62 0.34 -0.74
C LEU A 55 -8.58 -0.44 -1.66
N ILE A 56 -9.88 -0.33 -1.43
CA ILE A 56 -10.92 -0.98 -2.26
C ILE A 56 -11.04 -0.22 -3.60
N ASP A 57 -11.21 1.09 -3.53
CA ASP A 57 -11.55 1.93 -4.68
C ASP A 57 -10.38 2.09 -5.66
N MET A 58 -9.11 1.96 -5.21
CA MET A 58 -7.95 2.02 -6.12
C MET A 58 -7.93 0.92 -7.20
N VAL A 59 -8.79 -0.10 -7.09
CA VAL A 59 -8.94 -1.13 -8.12
C VAL A 59 -9.60 -0.57 -9.38
N ASP A 60 -10.52 0.39 -9.22
CA ASP A 60 -11.35 0.95 -10.29
C ASP A 60 -11.19 2.46 -10.48
N ASP A 61 -10.59 3.17 -9.51
CA ASP A 61 -10.34 4.62 -9.55
C ASP A 61 -8.83 4.91 -9.65
N ASP A 62 -8.40 5.35 -10.85
CA ASP A 62 -7.01 5.71 -11.15
C ASP A 62 -6.49 6.86 -10.28
N ALA A 63 -7.34 7.82 -9.88
CA ALA A 63 -6.91 8.95 -9.06
C ALA A 63 -6.60 8.51 -7.62
N ILE A 64 -7.37 7.55 -7.11
CA ILE A 64 -7.09 6.92 -5.81
C ILE A 64 -5.83 6.04 -5.91
N ALA A 65 -5.68 5.27 -7.00
CA ALA A 65 -4.47 4.49 -7.24
C ALA A 65 -3.20 5.36 -7.28
N ASP A 66 -3.25 6.52 -7.94
CA ASP A 66 -2.15 7.49 -7.96
C ASP A 66 -1.86 8.09 -6.58
N ALA A 67 -2.90 8.39 -5.79
CA ALA A 67 -2.73 8.87 -4.42
C ALA A 67 -2.07 7.81 -3.52
N VAL A 68 -2.48 6.54 -3.64
CA VAL A 68 -1.85 5.41 -2.95
C VAL A 68 -0.40 5.22 -3.41
N ARG A 69 -0.12 5.34 -4.72
CA ARG A 69 1.25 5.30 -5.28
C ARG A 69 2.14 6.36 -4.65
N ALA A 70 1.68 7.61 -4.62
CA ALA A 70 2.43 8.71 -4.03
C ALA A 70 2.76 8.46 -2.54
N ARG A 71 1.81 7.89 -1.78
CA ARG A 71 2.04 7.51 -0.37
C ARG A 71 3.08 6.40 -0.23
N ILE A 72 3.07 5.41 -1.14
CA ILE A 72 4.09 4.35 -1.18
C ILE A 72 5.47 4.96 -1.46
N GLU A 73 5.59 5.81 -2.49
CA GLU A 73 6.83 6.47 -2.86
C GLU A 73 7.39 7.33 -1.71
N GLU A 74 6.54 8.11 -1.04
CA GLU A 74 6.93 8.90 0.14
C GLU A 74 7.42 8.01 1.29
N ALA A 75 6.73 6.90 1.55
CA ALA A 75 7.13 5.95 2.60
C ALA A 75 8.48 5.29 2.28
N LEU A 76 8.70 4.92 1.01
CA LEU A 76 9.95 4.33 0.54
C LEU A 76 11.12 5.33 0.60
N ALA A 77 10.89 6.59 0.23
CA ALA A 77 11.90 7.64 0.30
C ALA A 77 12.44 7.86 1.73
N LYS A 78 11.65 7.52 2.76
CA LYS A 78 12.08 7.58 4.17
C LYS A 78 13.03 6.44 4.58
N ILE A 79 13.08 5.35 3.82
CA ILE A 79 13.81 4.11 4.18
C ILE A 79 14.78 3.61 3.10
N GLY A 80 14.79 4.26 1.94
CA GLY A 80 15.70 3.99 0.83
C GLY A 80 15.80 5.23 -0.04
N GLY A 81 16.82 6.05 0.23
CA GLY A 81 17.36 7.04 -0.71
C GLY A 81 18.43 6.40 -1.58
#